data_AF-A0ABD3GRL0-F1
#
_entry.id   AF-A0ABD3GRL0-F1
#
_cell.length_a   1.000
_cell.length_b   1.000
_cell.length_c   1.000
_cell.angle_alpha   90.00
_cell.angle_beta   90.00
_cell.angle_gamma   90.00
#
_symmetry.space_group_name_H-M   'P 1'
#
loop_
_entity.id
_entity.type
_entity.pdbx_description
1 polymer ?
#
loop_
_entity_poly.entity_id
_entity_poly.type
_entity_poly.pdbx_seq_one_letter_code
_entity_poly.pdbx_strand_id
1 'polypeptide(L)' 'MFNAEKRGKRQVFIRPSSKVIIKFLSVMQRYGYIGEFELVDDHRAGKIVFGHIVLTTSAGIMDHDEARRKNVGGKVLGFF' A
#
# COMPACT_ATOMS: atom_id res chain seq x y z
N MET A 1 7.57 5.63 -9.66
CA MET A 1 6.24 6.26 -9.59
C MET A 1 5.82 6.86 -10.90
N PHE A 2 6.47 7.93 -11.38
CA PHE A 2 6.07 8.64 -12.60
C PHE A 2 5.80 7.74 -13.81
N ASN A 3 6.70 6.80 -14.11
CA ASN A 3 6.51 5.86 -15.23
C ASN A 3 5.32 4.91 -15.02
N ALA A 4 5.01 4.55 -13.77
CA ALA A 4 3.91 3.66 -13.45
C ALA A 4 2.57 4.41 -13.52
N GLU A 5 2.53 5.65 -13.05
CA GLU A 5 1.39 6.56 -13.18
C GLU A 5 1.06 6.83 -14.65
N LYS A 6 2.07 7.18 -15.47
CA LYS A 6 1.91 7.35 -16.92
C LYS A 6 1.42 6.07 -17.63
N ARG A 7 1.68 4.90 -17.03
CA ARG A 7 1.23 3.58 -17.53
C ARG A 7 -0.10 3.13 -16.92
N GLY A 8 -0.76 3.95 -16.09
CA GLY A 8 -2.04 3.64 -15.46
C GLY A 8 -1.97 2.47 -14.46
N LYS A 9 -0.80 2.20 -13.88
CA LYS A 9 -0.62 1.12 -12.91
C LYS A 9 -1.25 1.52 -11.57
N ARG A 10 -2.25 0.76 -11.13
CA ARG A 10 -2.92 0.94 -9.83
C ARG A 10 -2.08 0.52 -8.63
N GLN A 11 -1.03 -0.27 -8.85
CA GLN A 11 -0.11 -0.71 -7.80
C GLN A 11 1.34 -0.58 -8.27
N VAL A 12 2.19 -0.14 -7.36
CA VAL A 12 3.63 -0.06 -7.55
C VAL A 12 4.32 -0.70 -6.37
N PHE A 13 5.25 -1.61 -6.64
CA PHE A 13 6.19 -2.11 -5.64
C PHE A 13 7.47 -1.31 -5.75
N ILE A 14 7.76 -0.50 -4.75
CA ILE A 14 9.08 0.12 -4.59
C ILE A 14 9.87 -0.76 -3.64
N ARG A 15 11.17 -0.94 -3.89
CA ARG A 15 12.11 -1.57 -2.95
C ARG A 15 13.08 -0.51 -2.41
N PRO A 16 12.71 0.21 -1.33
CA PRO A 16 13.55 1.24 -0.77
C PRO A 16 14.13 0.78 0.56
N SER A 17 15.45 0.61 0.63
CA SER A 17 16.15 0.19 1.85
C SER A 17 16.37 1.33 2.87
N SER A 18 15.95 2.56 2.55
CA SER A 18 16.44 3.76 3.22
C SER A 18 15.32 4.60 3.86
N LYS A 19 15.52 4.98 5.13
CA LYS A 19 14.62 5.87 5.90
C LYS A 19 14.32 7.21 5.21
N VAL A 20 15.25 7.68 4.35
CA VAL A 20 15.09 8.90 3.55
C VAL A 20 13.93 8.77 2.56
N ILE A 21 13.86 7.63 1.85
CA ILE A 21 12.80 7.41 0.85
C ILE A 21 11.43 7.31 1.54
N ILE A 22 11.38 6.64 2.69
CA ILE A 22 10.15 6.55 3.49
C ILE A 22 9.65 7.94 3.87
N LYS A 23 10.54 8.80 4.42
CA LYS A 23 10.19 10.19 4.77
C LYS A 23 9.75 11.02 3.57
N PHE A 24 10.43 10.88 2.44
CA PHE A 24 10.07 11.58 1.21
C PHE A 24 8.67 11.20 0.73
N LEU A 25 8.34 9.91 0.74
CA LEU A 25 7.03 9.40 0.37
C LEU A 25 5.93 9.87 1.33
N SER A 26 6.20 9.91 2.63
CA SER A 26 5.27 10.49 3.61
C SER A 26 4.97 11.98 3.35
N VAL A 27 5.96 12.74 2.87
CA VAL A 27 5.75 14.15 2.48
C VAL A 27 4.88 14.22 1.23
N MET A 28 5.18 13.42 0.20
CA MET A 28 4.37 13.37 -1.02
C MET A 28 2.91 13.01 -0.75
N GLN A 29 2.66 12.05 0.15
CA GLN A 29 1.33 11.66 0.60
C GLN A 29 0.61 12.83 1.29
N ARG A 30 1.30 13.51 2.23
CA ARG A 30 0.74 14.67 2.95
C ARG A 30 0.28 15.80 2.02
N TYR A 31 1.00 16.03 0.93
CA TYR A 31 0.65 17.04 -0.07
C TYR A 31 -0.30 16.53 -1.17
N GLY A 32 -0.77 15.28 -1.08
CA GLY A 32 -1.75 14.71 -2.01
C GLY A 32 -1.19 14.30 -3.37
N TYR A 33 0.13 14.22 -3.53
CA TYR A 33 0.76 13.77 -4.80
C TYR A 33 0.64 12.25 -5.00
N ILE A 34 0.52 11.49 -3.90
CA ILE A 34 0.38 10.04 -3.91
C ILE A 34 -0.67 9.62 -2.88
N GLY A 35 -1.33 8.47 -3.11
CA GLY A 35 -2.26 7.87 -2.16
C GLY A 35 -1.57 7.16 -1.00
N GLU A 36 -2.37 6.47 -0.19
CA GLU A 36 -1.91 5.65 0.94
C GLU A 36 -0.89 4.60 0.47
N PHE A 37 0.10 4.34 1.35
CA PHE A 37 1.13 3.35 1.11
C PHE A 37 1.46 2.55 2.36
N GLU A 38 1.78 1.28 2.16
CA GLU A 38 2.14 0.37 3.23
C GLU A 38 3.61 -0.04 3.11
N LEU A 39 4.31 -0.04 4.25
CA LEU A 39 5.66 -0.58 4.36
C LEU A 39 5.59 -2.05 4.78
N VAL A 40 5.82 -2.95 3.84
CA VAL A 40 5.90 -4.39 4.04
C VAL A 40 7.34 -4.79 4.31
N ASP A 41 7.61 -5.43 5.44
CA ASP A 41 8.94 -5.98 5.74
C ASP A 41 9.11 -7.35 5.08
N ASP A 42 10.01 -7.46 4.11
CA ASP A 42 10.35 -8.69 3.41
C ASP A 42 11.66 -9.34 3.92
N HIS A 43 12.16 -8.91 5.08
CA HIS A 43 13.46 -9.30 5.65
C HIS A 43 14.67 -9.04 4.74
N ARG A 44 14.49 -8.26 3.66
CA ARG A 44 15.56 -7.89 2.73
C ARG A 44 15.75 -6.39 2.69
N ALA A 45 14.88 -5.70 1.97
CA ALA A 45 15.02 -4.28 1.70
C ALA A 45 13.77 -3.48 2.08
N GLY A 46 12.73 -4.16 2.58
CA GLY A 46 11.41 -3.56 2.69
C GLY A 46 10.79 -3.36 1.31
N LYS A 47 9.48 -3.48 1.24
CA LYS A 47 8.68 -3.18 0.06
C LYS A 47 7.66 -2.12 0.43
N ILE A 48 7.55 -1.10 -0.40
CA ILE A 48 6.44 -0.15 -0.29
C ILE A 48 5.43 -0.50 -1.35
N VAL A 49 4.20 -0.72 -0.89
CA VAL A 49 3.03 -1.01 -1.73
C VAL A 49 2.12 0.21 -1.71
N PHE A 50 1.71 0.67 -2.90
CA PHE A 50 0.74 1.75 -3.06
C PHE A 50 -0.62 1.17 -3.47
N GLY A 51 -1.71 1.77 -2.96
CA GLY A 51 -3.10 1.40 -3.28
C GLY A 51 -3.83 0.67 -2.15
N HIS A 52 -5.17 0.64 -2.21
CA HIS A 52 -6.00 -0.05 -1.22
C HIS A 52 -6.18 -1.52 -1.59
N ILE A 53 -5.95 -2.39 -0.62
CA ILE A 53 -6.22 -3.83 -0.76
C ILE A 53 -7.63 -4.08 -0.23
N VAL A 54 -8.51 -4.58 -1.11
CA VAL A 54 -9.84 -5.05 -0.73
C VAL A 54 -9.77 -6.52 -0.38
N LEU A 55 -10.29 -6.85 0.79
CA LEU A 55 -10.36 -8.20 1.32
C LEU A 55 -11.82 -8.65 1.42
N THR A 56 -12.05 -9.91 1.10
CA THR A 56 -13.24 -10.65 1.55
C THR A 56 -12.92 -11.26 2.91
N THR A 57 -13.58 -10.76 3.96
CA THR A 57 -13.44 -11.27 5.32
C THR A 57 -14.75 -11.98 5.75
N SER A 58 -14.72 -12.71 6.85
CA SER A 58 -15.94 -13.30 7.44
C SER A 58 -16.97 -12.25 7.88
N ALA A 59 -16.55 -11.00 8.05
CA ALA A 59 -17.39 -9.86 8.40
C ALA A 59 -17.85 -9.03 7.18
N GLY A 60 -17.53 -9.47 5.95
CA GLY A 60 -17.88 -8.79 4.70
C GLY A 60 -16.67 -8.31 3.88
N ILE A 61 -16.96 -7.56 2.81
CA ILE A 61 -15.93 -6.94 1.96
C ILE A 61 -15.49 -5.63 2.61
N MET A 62 -14.18 -5.47 2.83
CA MET A 62 -13.60 -4.28 3.46
C MET A 62 -12.15 -4.07 3.02
N ASP A 63 -11.57 -2.92 3.35
CA ASP A 63 -10.14 -2.67 3.11
C ASP A 63 -9.24 -3.39 4.13
N HIS A 64 -7.94 -3.47 3.83
CA HIS A 64 -6.96 -4.12 4.71
C HIS A 64 -6.83 -3.44 6.09
N ASP A 65 -6.95 -2.11 6.14
CA ASP A 65 -6.81 -1.34 7.39
C ASP A 65 -8.00 -1.56 8.34
N GLU A 66 -9.20 -1.69 7.79
CA GLU A 66 -10.43 -2.03 8.49
C GLU A 66 -10.39 -3.47 8.97
N ALA A 67 -9.91 -4.41 8.15
CA ALA A 67 -9.69 -5.79 8.55
C ALA A 67 -8.71 -5.90 9.73
N ARG A 68 -7.62 -5.11 9.70
CA ARG A 68 -6.62 -5.05 10.78
C ARG A 68 -7.20 -4.45 12.06
N ARG A 69 -7.99 -3.37 11.97
CA ARG A 69 -8.69 -2.77 13.13
C ARG A 69 -9.69 -3.72 13.77
N LYS A 70 -10.35 -4.56 12.95
CA LYS A 70 -11.34 -5.55 13.41
C LYS A 70 -10.70 -6.90 13.82
N ASN A 71 -9.38 -7.05 13.73
CA ASN A 71 -8.67 -8.32 13.95
C ASN A 71 -9.27 -9.49 13.14
N VAL A 72 -9.72 -9.22 11.90
CA VAL A 72 -10.28 -10.24 11.01
C VAL A 72 -9.34 -10.48 9.84
N GLY A 73 -9.11 -11.76 9.54
CA GLY A 73 -8.43 -12.19 8.32
C GLY A 73 -9.40 -12.32 7.15
N GLY A 74 -8.85 -12.43 5.94
CA GLY A 74 -9.65 -12.59 4.74
C GLY A 74 -8.82 -12.97 3.52
N LYS A 75 -9.50 -13.16 2.39
CA LYS A 75 -8.88 -13.44 1.10
C LYS A 75 -8.90 -12.18 0.24
N VAL A 76 -7.80 -11.88 -0.44
CA VAL A 76 -7.69 -10.71 -1.32
C VAL A 76 -8.73 -10.81 -2.43
N LEU A 77 -9.59 -9.81 -2.53
CA LEU A 77 -10.60 -9.68 -3.58
C LEU A 77 -10.07 -8.87 -4.76
N GLY A 78 -9.34 -7.80 -4.48
CA GLY A 78 -8.80 -6.91 -5.50
C GLY A 78 -7.98 -5.77 -4.89
N PHE A 79 -7.30 -5.02 -5.75
CA PHE A 79 -6.53 -3.83 -5.39
C PHE A 79 -7.00 -2.66 -6.27
N PHE A 80 -7.04 -1.45 -5.72
CA PHE A 80 -7.30 -0.24 -6.49
C PHE A 80 -6.38 0.92 -6.10
#